data_AF-A0A6L5YDU1-F1
#
_entry.id   AF-A0A6L5YDU1-F1
#
_cell.length_a   1.000
_cell.length_b   1.000
_cell.length_c   1.000
_cell.angle_alpha   90.00
_cell.angle_beta   90.00
_cell.angle_gamma   90.00
#
_symmetry.space_group_name_H-M   'P 1'
#
loop_
_entity.id
_entity.type
_entity.pdbx_description
1 polymer ?
#
loop_
_entity_poly.entity_id
_entity_poly.type
_entity_poly.pdbx_seq_one_letter_code
_entity_poly.pdbx_strand_id
1 'polypeptide(L)'
;MKKLLLALLFCAFCAVGAPAFVFDEPISLVKAKSGTEYFLDEFDYNESSGRLTVVINGHYSDAEKLKTIEWLTKKKGVSFVKARKLTNNIFCFRFNEAGDQFQRVYDRYFDEDGELIADVPVNKKKWEPSKPKLTSGMAYSVAMEALDAQSEPDDRAARSGDGPDEPAAADGEPLNWANSSYASAAAAVKKGADVNAFIPYTDTEGNELEGYVIAVVASRTDKDAGRILGLMLDSGADLENEPQALANYIRAQGGKVDMAVVDRMARSKAQLNPALLACSVKPYPGDALARKLIEAGASVNDIADQNSSMLLEALNAKADPRLIKLLIANGADVELEGEVWEGDMENGETVRGTPLDIAKRRGYGQDILDLLAHR
;
A
#
# COMPACT_ATOMS: atom_id res chain seq x y z
N MET A 1 26.74 -20.98 -7.85
CA MET A 1 27.68 -21.44 -6.80
C MET A 1 28.87 -20.50 -6.72
N LYS A 2 29.07 -19.91 -5.53
CA LYS A 2 30.28 -19.25 -5.01
C LYS A 2 30.80 -18.00 -5.75
N LYS A 3 30.47 -16.83 -5.19
CA LYS A 3 31.44 -16.07 -4.36
C LYS A 3 30.72 -15.52 -3.13
N LEU A 4 31.09 -16.11 -2.00
CA LEU A 4 30.76 -15.74 -0.63
C LEU A 4 31.66 -14.56 -0.21
N LEU A 5 31.16 -13.76 0.74
CA LEU A 5 31.85 -12.77 1.59
C LEU A 5 32.05 -11.34 1.06
N LEU A 6 31.18 -10.44 1.55
CA LEU A 6 31.55 -9.52 2.64
C LEU A 6 30.28 -9.23 3.47
N ALA A 7 29.92 -10.06 4.45
CA ALA A 7 30.37 -9.95 5.84
C ALA A 7 30.44 -8.50 6.36
N LEU A 8 29.26 -7.93 6.66
CA LEU A 8 29.04 -7.01 7.78
C LEU A 8 27.62 -7.24 8.34
N LEU A 9 27.31 -8.50 8.62
CA LEU A 9 26.31 -8.86 9.63
C LEU A 9 26.87 -8.38 10.96
N PHE A 10 26.21 -7.41 11.57
CA PHE A 10 26.49 -7.05 12.95
C PHE A 10 25.28 -6.39 13.60
N CYS A 11 24.53 -7.23 14.32
CA CYS A 11 23.99 -6.99 15.66
C CYS A 11 25.00 -6.37 16.66
N ALA A 12 26.26 -6.10 16.29
CA ALA A 12 27.26 -5.48 17.18
C ALA A 12 26.80 -4.09 17.61
N PHE A 13 26.08 -4.04 18.73
CA PHE A 13 26.40 -3.28 19.94
C PHE A 13 25.31 -3.47 21.03
N CYS A 14 24.65 -4.64 21.11
CA CYS A 14 23.48 -4.78 21.99
C CYS A 14 23.61 -5.79 23.15
N ALA A 15 24.53 -6.75 23.13
CA ALA A 15 24.74 -7.65 24.27
C ALA A 15 26.22 -7.97 24.48
N VAL A 16 26.68 -7.83 25.72
CA VAL A 16 27.97 -8.33 26.17
C VAL A 16 27.82 -9.85 26.31
N GLY A 17 28.42 -10.65 25.42
CA GLY A 17 28.83 -12.02 25.78
C GLY A 17 28.47 -13.21 24.87
N ALA A 18 27.58 -13.09 23.88
CA ALA A 18 27.26 -14.20 22.97
C ALA A 18 27.28 -13.75 21.50
N PRO A 19 27.75 -14.58 20.55
CA PRO A 19 27.65 -14.28 19.12
C PRO A 19 26.19 -14.39 18.66
N ALA A 20 25.77 -13.49 17.76
CA ALA A 20 24.46 -13.58 17.10
C ALA A 20 24.33 -14.90 16.34
N PHE A 21 23.13 -15.48 16.33
CA PHE A 21 22.80 -16.64 15.52
C PHE A 21 22.62 -16.21 14.06
N VAL A 22 23.43 -16.80 13.17
CA VAL A 22 23.40 -16.53 11.73
C VAL A 22 22.89 -17.79 11.02
N PHE A 23 21.90 -17.64 10.17
CA PHE A 23 21.39 -18.77 9.38
C PHE A 23 22.38 -19.15 8.27
N ASP A 24 22.56 -20.46 8.03
CA ASP A 24 23.37 -20.95 6.90
C ASP A 24 22.81 -20.50 5.54
N GLU A 25 21.47 -20.42 5.45
CA GLU A 25 20.73 -19.78 4.35
C GLU A 25 19.71 -18.79 4.93
N PRO A 26 19.66 -17.52 4.46
CA PRO A 26 18.69 -16.55 4.95
C PRO A 26 17.24 -17.03 4.81
N ILE A 27 16.43 -16.83 5.85
CA ILE A 27 15.02 -17.26 5.84
C ILE A 27 14.17 -16.19 5.16
N SER A 28 13.46 -16.56 4.10
CA SER A 28 12.49 -15.66 3.43
C SER A 28 11.33 -15.35 4.37
N LEU A 29 11.12 -14.06 4.66
CA LEU A 29 10.02 -13.58 5.48
C LEU A 29 8.82 -13.18 4.62
N VAL A 30 9.05 -12.37 3.59
CA VAL A 30 7.99 -11.89 2.70
C VAL A 30 8.54 -11.47 1.35
N LYS A 31 7.80 -11.78 0.28
CA LYS A 31 8.03 -11.29 -1.08
C LYS A 31 6.90 -10.34 -1.47
N ALA A 32 7.20 -9.05 -1.55
CA ALA A 32 6.26 -8.03 -1.95
C ALA A 32 5.96 -8.12 -3.46
N LYS A 33 4.75 -7.70 -3.87
CA LYS A 33 4.35 -7.60 -5.29
C LYS A 33 5.28 -6.70 -6.11
N SER A 34 5.96 -5.75 -5.47
CA SER A 34 6.97 -4.94 -6.13
C SER A 34 8.12 -5.78 -6.70
N GLY A 35 8.29 -7.02 -6.23
CA GLY A 35 9.45 -7.87 -6.44
C GLY A 35 10.46 -7.79 -5.28
N THR A 36 10.22 -6.92 -4.29
CA THR A 36 11.10 -6.78 -3.13
C THR A 36 10.96 -7.98 -2.21
N GLU A 37 12.07 -8.59 -1.84
CA GLU A 37 12.11 -9.74 -0.93
C GLU A 37 12.78 -9.34 0.38
N TYR A 38 12.24 -9.80 1.50
CA TYR A 38 12.83 -9.57 2.82
C TYR A 38 13.21 -10.88 3.47
N PHE A 39 14.44 -10.94 3.98
CA PHE A 39 15.01 -12.12 4.59
C PHE A 39 15.43 -11.83 6.03
N LEU A 40 15.29 -12.82 6.90
CA LEU A 40 15.93 -12.82 8.20
C LEU A 40 17.33 -13.43 8.05
N ASP A 41 18.35 -12.61 8.28
CA ASP A 41 19.75 -13.02 8.12
C ASP A 41 20.36 -13.48 9.45
N GLU A 42 20.10 -12.73 10.53
CA GLU A 42 20.59 -13.06 11.87
C GLU A 42 19.64 -12.56 12.98
N PHE A 43 19.77 -13.17 14.16
CA PHE A 43 19.18 -12.67 15.39
C PHE A 43 20.10 -12.88 16.59
N ASP A 44 19.89 -12.10 17.65
CA ASP A 44 20.60 -12.19 18.92
C ASP A 44 19.58 -12.18 20.06
N TYR A 45 19.65 -13.16 20.96
CA TYR A 45 18.78 -13.23 22.14
C TYR A 45 19.61 -13.03 23.41
N ASN A 46 19.27 -11.98 24.17
CA ASN A 46 19.93 -11.67 25.42
C ASN A 46 19.16 -12.27 26.59
N GLU A 47 19.59 -13.45 27.06
CA GLU A 47 18.98 -14.19 28.17
C GLU A 47 18.83 -13.34 29.45
N SER A 48 19.79 -12.47 29.76
CA SER A 48 19.76 -11.64 30.98
C SER A 48 18.68 -10.55 30.96
N SER A 49 18.24 -10.14 29.77
CA SER A 49 17.25 -9.08 29.58
C SER A 49 15.95 -9.57 28.94
N GLY A 50 15.89 -10.83 28.51
CA GLY A 50 14.78 -11.42 27.76
C GLY A 50 14.54 -10.79 26.39
N ARG A 51 15.48 -10.00 25.85
CA ARG A 51 15.26 -9.22 24.62
C ARG A 51 15.85 -9.91 23.40
N LEU A 52 15.04 -9.95 22.34
CA LEU A 52 15.45 -10.41 21.02
C LEU A 52 15.81 -9.24 20.11
N THR A 53 16.91 -9.35 19.38
CA THR A 53 17.27 -8.43 18.30
C THR A 53 17.31 -9.20 17.00
N VAL A 54 16.68 -8.68 15.95
CA VAL A 54 16.65 -9.33 14.62
C VAL A 54 17.21 -8.39 13.57
N VAL A 55 17.79 -8.96 12.52
CA VAL A 55 18.33 -8.24 11.36
C VAL A 55 17.66 -8.73 10.10
N ILE A 56 16.98 -7.80 9.43
CA ILE A 56 16.20 -8.07 8.22
C ILE A 56 16.90 -7.42 7.03
N ASN A 57 17.11 -8.19 5.98
CA ASN A 57 17.71 -7.73 4.75
C ASN A 57 16.66 -7.63 3.64
N GLY A 58 16.45 -6.43 3.12
CA GLY A 58 15.52 -6.15 2.04
C GLY A 58 16.23 -6.08 0.70
N HIS A 59 15.95 -7.06 -0.16
CA HIS A 59 16.38 -7.09 -1.55
C HIS A 59 15.35 -6.38 -2.40
N TYR A 60 15.62 -5.12 -2.72
CA TYR A 60 14.66 -4.26 -3.39
C TYR A 60 14.45 -4.65 -4.84
N SER A 61 13.20 -4.56 -5.29
CA SER A 61 12.92 -4.48 -6.70
C SER A 61 13.36 -3.15 -7.29
N ASP A 62 13.44 -3.08 -8.61
CA ASP A 62 13.89 -1.86 -9.29
C ASP A 62 12.97 -0.66 -9.01
N ALA A 63 11.66 -0.89 -8.89
CA ALA A 63 10.70 0.15 -8.51
C ALA A 63 10.96 0.69 -7.09
N GLU A 64 11.24 -0.18 -6.12
CA GLU A 64 11.48 0.22 -4.73
C GLU A 64 12.87 0.84 -4.55
N LYS A 65 13.86 0.40 -5.34
CA LYS A 65 15.17 1.04 -5.44
C LYS A 65 15.03 2.49 -5.89
N LEU A 66 14.27 2.76 -6.96
CA LEU A 66 14.10 4.11 -7.47
C LEU A 66 13.47 5.06 -6.43
N LYS A 67 12.40 4.63 -5.77
CA LYS A 67 11.76 5.39 -4.68
C LYS A 67 12.74 5.66 -3.54
N THR A 68 13.52 4.65 -3.15
CA THR A 68 14.50 4.79 -2.07
C THR A 68 15.65 5.72 -2.47
N ILE A 69 16.14 5.64 -3.71
CA ILE A 69 17.18 6.55 -4.23
C ILE A 69 16.68 8.00 -4.20
N GLU A 70 15.44 8.22 -4.64
CA GLU A 70 14.82 9.54 -4.60
C GLU A 70 14.72 10.06 -3.16
N TRP A 71 14.27 9.22 -2.22
CA TRP A 71 14.18 9.59 -0.82
C TRP A 71 15.56 9.86 -0.18
N LEU A 72 16.56 9.00 -0.44
CA LEU A 72 17.92 9.17 0.06
C LEU A 72 18.55 10.48 -0.43
N THR A 73 18.32 10.83 -1.70
CA THR A 73 18.86 12.05 -2.30
C THR A 73 18.11 13.31 -1.85
N LYS A 74 16.78 13.32 -1.95
CA LYS A 74 15.95 14.51 -1.67
C LYS A 74 15.74 14.77 -0.18
N LYS A 75 15.69 13.73 0.66
CA LYS A 75 15.35 13.85 2.08
C LYS A 75 16.50 13.55 3.04
N LYS A 76 17.49 12.73 2.62
CA LYS A 76 18.63 12.35 3.49
C LYS A 76 19.97 12.94 3.05
N GLY A 77 20.01 13.69 1.95
CA GLY A 77 21.22 14.40 1.50
C GLY A 77 22.32 13.49 0.96
N VAL A 78 21.99 12.26 0.60
CA VAL A 78 22.95 11.33 -0.04
C VAL A 78 23.16 11.78 -1.49
N SER A 79 24.40 11.83 -1.97
CA SER A 79 24.65 12.21 -3.37
C SER A 79 24.04 11.19 -4.33
N PHE A 80 23.48 11.64 -5.45
CA PHE A 80 22.88 10.74 -6.45
C PHE A 80 23.89 9.70 -6.97
N VAL A 81 25.16 10.09 -7.14
CA VAL A 81 26.23 9.19 -7.59
C VAL A 81 26.43 8.01 -6.63
N LYS A 82 26.25 8.23 -5.32
CA LYS A 82 26.34 7.19 -4.30
C LYS A 82 25.02 6.41 -4.19
N ALA A 83 23.89 7.11 -4.16
CA ALA A 83 22.57 6.51 -3.99
C ALA A 83 22.19 5.56 -5.14
N ARG A 84 22.52 5.91 -6.40
CA ARG A 84 22.18 5.09 -7.58
C ARG A 84 22.78 3.68 -7.58
N LYS A 85 23.75 3.41 -6.70
CA LYS A 85 24.35 2.08 -6.52
C LYS A 85 23.55 1.16 -5.58
N LEU A 86 22.41 1.64 -5.05
CA LEU A 86 21.59 0.91 -4.09
C LEU A 86 21.17 -0.48 -4.60
N THR A 87 21.48 -1.50 -3.81
CA THR A 87 21.09 -2.88 -4.06
C THR A 87 20.11 -3.38 -3.02
N ASN A 88 20.46 -3.24 -1.75
CA ASN A 88 19.69 -3.74 -0.63
C ASN A 88 19.77 -2.79 0.57
N ASN A 89 18.97 -3.11 1.56
CA ASN A 89 18.95 -2.39 2.82
C ASN A 89 18.88 -3.38 3.99
N ILE A 90 19.42 -2.98 5.14
CA ILE A 90 19.42 -3.78 6.35
C ILE A 90 18.74 -3.00 7.45
N PHE A 91 17.71 -3.61 8.04
CA PHE A 91 17.00 -3.10 9.20
C PHE A 91 17.37 -3.91 10.43
N CYS A 92 17.53 -3.24 11.57
CA CYS A 92 17.70 -3.92 12.85
C CYS A 92 16.63 -3.47 13.85
N PHE A 93 15.94 -4.45 14.43
CA PHE A 93 14.88 -4.24 15.39
C PHE A 93 15.21 -4.96 16.69
N ARG A 94 14.99 -4.28 17.81
CA ARG A 94 15.13 -4.85 19.16
C ARG A 94 13.76 -4.92 19.82
N PHE A 95 13.33 -6.11 20.18
CA PHE A 95 12.08 -6.38 20.86
C PHE A 95 12.21 -6.24 22.38
N ASN A 96 11.11 -5.91 23.03
CA ASN A 96 11.00 -6.04 24.48
C ASN A 96 10.86 -7.52 24.87
N GLU A 97 10.82 -7.78 26.16
CA GLU A 97 10.71 -9.14 26.71
C GLU A 97 9.44 -9.88 26.25
N ALA A 98 8.33 -9.15 26.10
CA ALA A 98 7.05 -9.73 25.68
C ALA A 98 6.91 -9.93 24.16
N GLY A 99 7.84 -9.41 23.35
CA GLY A 99 7.77 -9.47 21.89
C GLY A 99 6.68 -8.60 21.24
N ASP A 100 5.87 -7.90 22.04
CA ASP A 100 4.73 -7.09 21.60
C ASP A 100 5.11 -5.65 21.23
N GLN A 101 6.36 -5.25 21.48
CA GLN A 101 6.91 -3.97 21.04
C GLN A 101 8.36 -4.09 20.58
N PHE A 102 8.77 -3.24 19.65
CA PHE A 102 10.15 -3.14 19.18
C PHE A 102 10.67 -1.70 19.10
N GLN A 103 11.98 -1.55 19.14
CA GLN A 103 12.71 -0.32 18.82
C GLN A 103 13.49 -0.52 17.53
N ARG A 104 13.48 0.49 16.65
CA ARG A 104 14.39 0.54 15.51
C ARG A 104 15.80 0.88 15.99
N VAL A 105 16.78 0.06 15.62
CA VAL A 105 18.19 0.21 16.03
C VAL A 105 18.98 0.92 14.93
N TYR A 106 18.84 0.49 13.67
CA TYR A 106 19.41 1.18 12.52
C TYR A 106 18.67 0.80 11.23
N ASP A 107 18.69 1.71 10.26
CA ASP A 107 18.25 1.50 8.88
C ASP A 107 19.44 1.84 7.96
N ARG A 108 20.13 0.82 7.44
CA ARG A 108 21.35 0.97 6.63
C ARG A 108 21.13 0.53 5.20
N TYR A 109 21.79 1.20 4.27
CA TYR A 109 21.64 0.99 2.82
C TYR A 109 22.99 0.70 2.21
N PHE A 110 23.07 -0.28 1.32
CA PHE A 110 24.33 -0.79 0.77
C PHE A 110 24.29 -0.87 -0.76
N ASP A 111 25.48 -0.89 -1.37
CA ASP A 111 25.65 -1.20 -2.78
C ASP A 111 26.00 -2.67 -3.03
N GLU A 112 26.18 -3.04 -4.31
CA GLU A 112 26.45 -4.41 -4.74
C GLU A 112 27.75 -5.00 -4.17
N ASP A 113 28.70 -4.13 -3.81
CA ASP A 113 29.98 -4.52 -3.22
C ASP A 113 29.89 -4.62 -1.68
N GLY A 114 28.71 -4.32 -1.09
CA GLY A 114 28.50 -4.28 0.36
C GLY A 114 28.98 -2.99 1.01
N GLU A 115 29.30 -1.95 0.24
CA GLU A 115 29.74 -0.67 0.78
C GLU A 115 28.54 0.16 1.27
N LEU A 116 28.72 0.81 2.42
CA LEU A 116 27.64 1.58 3.05
C LEU A 116 27.32 2.84 2.23
N ILE A 117 26.12 2.88 1.66
CA ILE A 117 25.56 4.06 0.98
C ILE A 117 25.11 5.09 2.03
N ALA A 118 24.30 4.66 2.99
CA ALA A 118 23.73 5.54 4.02
C ALA A 118 23.41 4.77 5.30
N ASP A 119 23.66 5.40 6.46
CA ASP A 119 23.12 4.99 7.76
C ASP A 119 22.11 6.06 8.19
N VAL A 120 20.82 5.72 8.13
CA VAL A 120 19.75 6.67 8.39
C VAL A 120 19.44 6.72 9.89
N PRO A 121 19.46 7.91 10.53
CA PRO A 121 19.13 8.02 11.94
C PRO A 121 17.71 7.53 12.23
N VAL A 122 17.59 6.61 13.19
CA VAL A 122 16.32 6.10 13.72
C VAL A 122 16.13 6.55 15.17
N ASN A 123 14.87 6.68 15.61
CA ASN A 123 14.56 7.00 16.99
C ASN A 123 14.66 5.75 17.90
N LYS A 124 15.89 5.47 18.36
CA LYS A 124 16.20 4.32 19.23
C LYS A 124 15.47 4.30 20.58
N LYS A 125 14.79 5.38 20.97
CA LYS A 125 14.03 5.46 22.23
C LYS A 125 12.55 5.17 22.05
N LYS A 126 12.04 5.25 20.82
CA LYS A 126 10.62 5.02 20.52
C LYS A 126 10.35 3.53 20.45
N TRP A 127 9.36 3.10 21.23
CA TRP A 127 8.79 1.75 21.14
C TRP A 127 7.60 1.78 20.19
N GLU A 128 7.56 0.82 19.28
CA GLU A 128 6.50 0.63 18.30
C GLU A 128 5.87 -0.74 18.54
N PRO A 129 4.54 -0.89 18.38
CA PRO A 129 3.88 -2.18 18.57
C PRO A 129 4.37 -3.19 17.52
N SER A 130 4.72 -4.38 18.00
CA SER A 130 4.99 -5.56 17.19
C SER A 130 3.69 -6.30 16.90
N LYS A 131 3.52 -6.76 15.67
CA LYS A 131 2.39 -7.61 15.28
C LYS A 131 2.96 -8.78 14.49
N PRO A 132 2.58 -10.05 14.77
CA PRO A 132 3.16 -11.23 14.13
C PRO A 132 3.13 -11.22 12.59
N LYS A 133 2.18 -10.50 11.99
CA LYS A 133 2.00 -10.40 10.53
C LYS A 133 2.86 -9.34 9.85
N LEU A 134 3.48 -8.43 10.60
CA LEU A 134 4.41 -7.46 10.02
C LEU A 134 5.79 -8.10 9.83
N THR A 135 6.58 -7.67 8.86
CA THR A 135 7.91 -8.23 8.58
C THR A 135 8.79 -8.31 9.83
N SER A 136 8.73 -7.30 10.72
CA SER A 136 9.43 -7.33 12.00
C SER A 136 8.89 -8.38 12.98
N GLY A 137 7.57 -8.53 13.10
CA GLY A 137 6.96 -9.56 13.94
C GLY A 137 7.07 -10.97 13.38
N MET A 138 7.09 -11.12 12.05
CA MET A 138 7.43 -12.38 11.36
C MET A 138 8.87 -12.77 11.68
N ALA A 139 9.82 -11.83 11.55
CA ALA A 139 11.20 -12.04 11.94
C ALA A 139 11.34 -12.44 13.41
N TYR A 140 10.60 -11.79 14.31
CA TYR A 140 10.55 -12.18 15.73
C TYR A 140 10.04 -13.61 15.91
N SER A 141 8.93 -13.98 15.26
CA SER A 141 8.32 -15.30 15.39
C SER A 141 9.25 -16.40 14.86
N VAL A 142 9.84 -16.20 13.67
CA VAL A 142 10.81 -17.12 13.07
C VAL A 142 12.06 -17.26 13.95
N ALA A 143 12.57 -16.16 14.49
CA ALA A 143 13.72 -16.19 15.39
C ALA A 143 13.42 -16.91 16.71
N MET A 144 12.21 -16.75 17.27
CA MET A 144 11.77 -17.48 18.46
C MET A 144 11.60 -18.98 18.18
N GLU A 145 10.99 -19.35 17.05
CA GLU A 145 10.90 -20.76 16.63
C GLU A 145 12.28 -21.39 16.45
N ALA A 146 13.23 -20.65 15.85
CA ALA A 146 14.60 -21.10 15.68
C ALA A 146 15.34 -21.23 17.03
N LEU A 147 15.04 -20.38 18.02
CA LEU A 147 15.59 -20.44 19.37
C LEU A 147 15.02 -21.63 20.16
N ASP A 148 13.71 -21.89 20.03
CA ASP A 148 13.04 -23.03 20.66
C ASP A 148 13.52 -24.36 20.05
N ALA A 149 13.70 -24.42 18.72
CA ALA A 149 14.23 -25.59 18.02
C ALA A 149 15.69 -25.90 18.39
N GLN A 150 16.47 -24.90 18.82
CA GLN A 150 17.81 -25.11 19.40
C GLN A 150 17.76 -25.69 20.83
N SER A 151 16.60 -25.59 21.49
CA SER A 151 16.37 -25.99 22.87
C SER A 151 15.66 -27.34 23.01
N GLU A 152 14.96 -27.82 21.96
CA GLU A 152 14.30 -29.13 21.93
C GLU A 152 15.26 -30.26 21.48
N PRO A 153 15.31 -31.42 22.17
CA PRO A 153 15.90 -32.64 21.63
C PRO A 153 15.01 -33.20 20.50
N ASP A 154 15.63 -33.43 19.35
CA ASP A 154 15.09 -33.93 18.08
C ASP A 154 14.07 -35.09 18.23
N ASP A 155 12.79 -34.83 17.91
CA ASP A 155 11.73 -35.85 17.84
C ASP A 155 10.59 -35.41 16.88
N ARG A 156 10.87 -35.20 15.58
CA ARG A 156 9.79 -35.02 14.58
C ARG A 156 10.03 -35.77 13.27
N ALA A 157 9.55 -37.01 13.26
CA ALA A 157 9.02 -37.65 12.05
C ALA A 157 7.48 -37.75 12.17
N ALA A 158 6.81 -37.53 11.02
CA ALA A 158 5.38 -37.72 10.74
C ALA A 158 4.47 -36.49 10.98
N ARG A 159 3.98 -35.86 9.90
CA ARG A 159 2.82 -36.35 9.11
C ARG A 159 2.56 -35.44 7.90
N SER A 160 2.44 -36.09 6.75
CA SER A 160 1.90 -35.57 5.48
C SER A 160 0.43 -35.98 5.33
N GLY A 161 -0.39 -35.17 4.64
CA GLY A 161 -1.68 -35.63 4.10
C GLY A 161 -2.63 -34.54 3.60
N ASP A 162 -2.62 -34.34 2.28
CA ASP A 162 -3.68 -34.05 1.30
C ASP A 162 -4.98 -33.28 1.67
N GLY A 163 -5.35 -32.31 0.81
CA GLY A 163 -6.73 -31.80 0.63
C GLY A 163 -7.46 -32.47 -0.55
N PRO A 164 -8.56 -31.93 -1.12
CA PRO A 164 -9.38 -30.79 -0.67
C PRO A 164 -10.88 -31.13 -0.56
N ASP A 165 -11.56 -30.61 0.48
CA ASP A 165 -13.01 -30.45 0.51
C ASP A 165 -13.29 -29.02 1.00
N GLU A 166 -14.03 -28.25 0.21
CA GLU A 166 -14.42 -26.87 0.54
C GLU A 166 -15.60 -26.90 1.54
N PRO A 167 -15.46 -26.43 2.79
CA PRO A 167 -16.56 -26.43 3.74
C PRO A 167 -17.24 -25.05 3.81
N ALA A 168 -18.56 -25.06 3.96
CA ALA A 168 -19.32 -23.89 4.38
C ALA A 168 -18.82 -23.39 5.74
N ALA A 169 -18.57 -22.07 5.85
CA ALA A 169 -17.95 -21.43 7.01
C ALA A 169 -18.56 -21.89 8.34
N ALA A 170 -17.74 -22.54 9.17
CA ALA A 170 -18.08 -23.00 10.50
C ALA A 170 -18.22 -21.81 11.47
N ASP A 171 -19.09 -21.95 12.47
CA ASP A 171 -19.29 -20.97 13.53
C ASP A 171 -17.95 -20.65 14.24
N GLY A 172 -17.37 -19.48 13.93
CA GLY A 172 -16.11 -19.02 14.52
C GLY A 172 -15.09 -18.48 13.51
N GLU A 173 -15.23 -18.79 12.23
CA GLU A 173 -14.34 -18.22 11.20
C GLU A 173 -14.70 -16.76 10.89
N PRO A 174 -13.71 -15.84 10.80
CA PRO A 174 -13.96 -14.45 10.45
C PRO A 174 -14.56 -14.36 9.04
N LEU A 175 -15.59 -13.53 8.89
CA LEU A 175 -16.26 -13.32 7.60
C LEU A 175 -15.25 -12.94 6.51
N ASN A 176 -15.25 -13.64 5.38
CA ASN A 176 -14.50 -13.22 4.20
C ASN A 176 -15.19 -12.03 3.53
N TRP A 177 -14.84 -10.81 3.97
CA TRP A 177 -15.45 -9.56 3.47
C TRP A 177 -15.21 -9.30 1.98
N ALA A 178 -14.16 -9.87 1.39
CA ALA A 178 -13.85 -9.68 -0.03
C ALA A 178 -14.88 -10.34 -0.94
N ASN A 179 -15.43 -11.50 -0.55
CA ASN A 179 -16.26 -12.32 -1.44
C ASN A 179 -17.64 -12.70 -0.86
N SER A 180 -17.90 -12.41 0.42
CA SER A 180 -19.18 -12.76 1.05
C SER A 180 -20.37 -12.04 0.42
N SER A 181 -21.52 -12.72 0.43
CA SER A 181 -22.80 -12.12 0.03
C SER A 181 -23.27 -11.06 1.02
N TYR A 182 -24.18 -10.19 0.58
CA TYR A 182 -24.86 -9.25 1.49
C TYR A 182 -25.51 -9.96 2.70
N ALA A 183 -26.15 -11.12 2.48
CA ALA A 183 -26.83 -11.85 3.55
C ALA A 183 -25.85 -12.35 4.63
N SER A 184 -24.70 -12.87 4.21
CA SER A 184 -23.63 -13.32 5.12
C SER A 184 -23.03 -12.15 5.89
N ALA A 185 -22.76 -11.03 5.21
CA ALA A 185 -22.27 -9.82 5.85
C ALA A 185 -23.26 -9.24 6.87
N ALA A 186 -24.54 -9.16 6.52
CA ALA A 186 -25.60 -8.71 7.42
C ALA A 186 -25.73 -9.59 8.67
N ALA A 187 -25.64 -10.91 8.51
CA ALA A 187 -25.67 -11.84 9.64
C ALA A 187 -24.44 -11.66 10.56
N ALA A 188 -23.24 -11.49 9.98
CA ALA A 188 -22.01 -11.29 10.75
C ALA A 188 -22.03 -9.96 11.52
N VAL A 189 -22.43 -8.85 10.88
CA VAL A 189 -22.57 -7.55 11.55
C VAL A 189 -23.57 -7.62 12.69
N LYS A 190 -24.72 -8.30 12.49
CA LYS A 190 -25.70 -8.53 13.56
C LYS A 190 -25.14 -9.34 14.74
N LYS A 191 -24.19 -10.25 14.48
CA LYS A 191 -23.46 -11.02 15.51
C LYS A 191 -22.30 -10.23 16.14
N GLY A 192 -22.06 -8.99 15.72
CA GLY A 192 -21.02 -8.12 16.29
C GLY A 192 -19.70 -8.11 15.53
N ALA A 193 -19.68 -8.50 14.24
CA ALA A 193 -18.49 -8.37 13.42
C ALA A 193 -18.05 -6.88 13.34
N ASP A 194 -16.76 -6.65 13.53
CA ASP A 194 -16.18 -5.30 13.50
C ASP A 194 -16.06 -4.79 12.05
N VAL A 195 -16.87 -3.78 11.73
CA VAL A 195 -16.88 -3.13 10.40
C VAL A 195 -15.67 -2.20 10.16
N ASN A 196 -14.88 -1.94 11.20
CA ASN A 196 -13.66 -1.14 11.16
C ASN A 196 -12.39 -2.00 11.28
N ALA A 197 -12.52 -3.32 11.20
CA ALA A 197 -11.38 -4.22 11.35
C ALA A 197 -10.35 -4.04 10.23
N PHE A 198 -9.08 -4.23 10.56
CA PHE A 198 -8.00 -4.42 9.61
C PHE A 198 -7.78 -5.93 9.43
N ILE A 199 -8.02 -6.43 8.21
CA ILE A 199 -8.10 -7.87 7.92
C ILE A 199 -7.15 -8.28 6.80
N PRO A 200 -6.66 -9.53 6.82
CA PRO A 200 -6.15 -10.16 5.61
C PRO A 200 -7.32 -10.47 4.66
N TYR A 201 -7.09 -10.37 3.36
CA TYR A 201 -8.01 -10.83 2.33
C TYR A 201 -7.25 -11.25 1.08
N THR A 202 -7.87 -12.11 0.28
CA THR A 202 -7.35 -12.49 -1.02
C THR A 202 -8.11 -11.73 -2.10
N ASP A 203 -7.40 -11.03 -2.98
CA ASP A 203 -8.04 -10.34 -4.12
C ASP A 203 -8.47 -11.35 -5.21
N THR A 204 -9.15 -10.85 -6.25
CA THR A 204 -9.66 -11.69 -7.36
C THR A 204 -8.56 -12.37 -8.18
N GLU A 205 -7.31 -11.95 -8.00
CA GLU A 205 -6.13 -12.51 -8.67
C GLU A 205 -5.39 -13.53 -7.79
N GLY A 206 -5.92 -13.82 -6.59
CA GLY A 206 -5.33 -14.79 -5.67
C GLY A 206 -4.22 -14.20 -4.80
N ASN A 207 -4.03 -12.88 -4.79
CA ASN A 207 -2.98 -12.28 -3.97
C ASN A 207 -3.45 -12.05 -2.54
N GLU A 208 -2.62 -12.45 -1.58
CA GLU A 208 -2.85 -12.14 -0.17
C GLU A 208 -2.48 -10.68 0.12
N LEU A 209 -3.46 -9.92 0.58
CA LEU A 209 -3.37 -8.50 0.91
C LEU A 209 -3.90 -8.28 2.32
N GLU A 210 -3.63 -7.10 2.86
CA GLU A 210 -4.25 -6.64 4.11
C GLU A 210 -4.85 -5.25 3.89
N GLY A 211 -5.96 -4.97 4.55
CA GLY A 211 -6.63 -3.68 4.46
C GLY A 211 -7.75 -3.56 5.47
N TYR A 212 -8.21 -2.33 5.73
CA TYR A 212 -9.44 -2.17 6.49
C TYR A 212 -10.61 -2.71 5.67
N VAL A 213 -11.54 -3.38 6.34
CA VAL A 213 -12.72 -4.02 5.72
C VAL A 213 -13.42 -3.07 4.75
N ILE A 214 -13.53 -1.78 5.07
CA ILE A 214 -14.20 -0.80 4.22
C ILE A 214 -13.50 -0.60 2.87
N ALA A 215 -12.17 -0.63 2.83
CA ALA A 215 -11.41 -0.55 1.58
C ALA A 215 -11.50 -1.85 0.78
N VAL A 216 -11.53 -3.00 1.47
CA VAL A 216 -11.74 -4.32 0.85
C VAL A 216 -13.09 -4.36 0.15
N VAL A 217 -14.17 -4.01 0.85
CA VAL A 217 -15.52 -4.00 0.28
C VAL A 217 -15.65 -2.93 -0.80
N ALA A 218 -15.02 -1.76 -0.65
CA ALA A 218 -15.02 -0.71 -1.67
C ALA A 218 -14.33 -1.12 -2.97
N SER A 219 -13.36 -2.04 -2.92
CA SER A 219 -12.65 -2.49 -4.12
C SER A 219 -13.38 -3.60 -4.88
N ARG A 220 -14.50 -4.09 -4.35
CA ARG A 220 -15.30 -5.15 -4.99
C ARG A 220 -16.02 -4.63 -6.22
N THR A 221 -16.12 -5.49 -7.24
CA THR A 221 -16.78 -5.19 -8.53
C THR A 221 -18.17 -5.80 -8.66
N ASP A 222 -18.58 -6.61 -7.68
CA ASP A 222 -19.89 -7.25 -7.66
C ASP A 222 -20.99 -6.32 -7.10
N LYS A 223 -22.25 -6.74 -7.29
CA LYS A 223 -23.45 -5.96 -6.94
C LYS A 223 -23.70 -5.82 -5.44
N ASP A 224 -23.09 -6.67 -4.59
CA ASP A 224 -23.32 -6.63 -3.15
C ASP A 224 -22.45 -5.55 -2.48
N ALA A 225 -21.36 -5.11 -3.12
CA ALA A 225 -20.44 -4.11 -2.60
C ALA A 225 -21.15 -2.87 -2.05
N GLY A 226 -22.04 -2.25 -2.84
CA GLY A 226 -22.79 -1.06 -2.41
C GLY A 226 -23.72 -1.33 -1.22
N ARG A 227 -24.38 -2.49 -1.20
CA ARG A 227 -25.28 -2.87 -0.10
C ARG A 227 -24.52 -3.13 1.20
N ILE A 228 -23.36 -3.78 1.11
CA ILE A 228 -22.50 -4.06 2.26
C ILE A 228 -21.89 -2.75 2.77
N LEU A 229 -21.39 -1.86 1.90
CA LEU A 229 -20.92 -0.53 2.32
C LEU A 229 -22.02 0.28 3.02
N GLY A 230 -23.24 0.27 2.47
CA GLY A 230 -24.39 0.90 3.11
C GLY A 230 -24.63 0.39 4.53
N LEU A 231 -24.65 -0.95 4.70
CA LEU A 231 -24.77 -1.59 6.02
C LEU A 231 -23.63 -1.18 6.96
N MET A 232 -22.38 -1.17 6.48
CA MET A 232 -21.22 -0.81 7.28
C MET A 232 -21.31 0.64 7.78
N LEU A 233 -21.67 1.58 6.90
CA LEU A 233 -21.87 2.98 7.25
C LEU A 233 -23.01 3.15 8.26
N ASP A 234 -24.13 2.44 8.07
CA ASP A 234 -25.27 2.44 9.00
C ASP A 234 -24.89 1.83 10.37
N SER A 235 -23.83 1.01 10.40
CA SER A 235 -23.28 0.37 11.61
C SER A 235 -22.09 1.12 12.22
N GLY A 236 -21.79 2.34 11.75
CA GLY A 236 -20.74 3.19 12.31
C GLY A 236 -19.34 2.94 11.77
N ALA A 237 -19.22 2.47 10.52
CA ALA A 237 -17.93 2.40 9.86
C ALA A 237 -17.30 3.80 9.68
N ASP A 238 -16.02 3.93 10.00
CA ASP A 238 -15.23 5.14 9.89
C ASP A 238 -14.31 5.07 8.66
N LEU A 239 -14.19 6.20 7.96
CA LEU A 239 -13.33 6.36 6.80
C LEU A 239 -12.01 7.06 7.14
N GLU A 240 -11.77 7.42 8.40
CA GLU A 240 -10.55 8.13 8.83
C GLU A 240 -9.26 7.40 8.44
N ASN A 241 -9.23 6.08 8.57
CA ASN A 241 -8.06 5.27 8.20
C ASN A 241 -8.03 4.87 6.71
N GLU A 242 -9.14 5.05 5.99
CA GLU A 242 -9.25 4.71 4.57
C GLU A 242 -9.98 5.81 3.77
N PRO A 243 -9.42 7.03 3.75
CA PRO A 243 -10.08 8.17 3.14
C PRO A 243 -10.26 8.03 1.61
N GLN A 244 -9.53 7.11 0.97
CA GLN A 244 -9.60 6.81 -0.46
C GLN A 244 -10.69 5.77 -0.82
N ALA A 245 -11.39 5.19 0.15
CA ALA A 245 -12.37 4.12 -0.11
C ALA A 245 -13.48 4.56 -1.09
N LEU A 246 -13.92 5.82 -1.04
CA LEU A 246 -14.91 6.33 -2.00
C LEU A 246 -14.38 6.28 -3.45
N ALA A 247 -13.12 6.67 -3.65
CA ALA A 247 -12.50 6.61 -4.97
C ALA A 247 -12.36 5.15 -5.47
N ASN A 248 -11.99 4.23 -4.57
CA ASN A 248 -11.91 2.80 -4.88
C ASN A 248 -13.28 2.25 -5.31
N TYR A 249 -14.33 2.59 -4.57
CA TYR A 249 -15.71 2.21 -4.88
C TYR A 249 -16.16 2.72 -6.25
N ILE A 250 -15.86 3.98 -6.58
CA ILE A 250 -16.19 4.55 -7.89
C ILE A 250 -15.44 3.82 -9.02
N ARG A 251 -14.14 3.54 -8.86
CA ARG A 251 -13.36 2.82 -9.89
C ARG A 251 -13.85 1.39 -10.08
N ALA A 252 -14.14 0.69 -8.98
CA ALA A 252 -14.55 -0.72 -9.03
C ALA A 252 -15.95 -0.90 -9.64
N GLN A 253 -16.88 0.01 -9.35
CA GLN A 253 -18.26 -0.09 -9.84
C GLN A 253 -18.49 0.62 -11.18
N GLY A 254 -17.71 1.67 -11.47
CA GLY A 254 -17.87 2.52 -12.65
C GLY A 254 -19.33 2.97 -12.85
N GLY A 255 -19.90 2.68 -14.01
CA GLY A 255 -21.30 3.00 -14.36
C GLY A 255 -22.40 2.38 -13.47
N LYS A 256 -22.05 1.49 -12.53
CA LYS A 256 -23.01 0.83 -11.61
C LYS A 256 -22.98 1.41 -10.18
N VAL A 257 -22.25 2.49 -9.96
CA VAL A 257 -22.08 3.10 -8.64
C VAL A 257 -23.44 3.46 -8.01
N ASP A 258 -23.62 3.12 -6.73
CA ASP A 258 -24.82 3.49 -5.98
C ASP A 258 -24.64 4.91 -5.41
N MET A 259 -25.40 5.85 -5.94
CA MET A 259 -25.36 7.26 -5.53
C MET A 259 -25.72 7.46 -4.05
N ALA A 260 -26.54 6.59 -3.46
CA ALA A 260 -26.88 6.68 -2.04
C ALA A 260 -25.69 6.30 -1.13
N VAL A 261 -24.80 5.43 -1.61
CA VAL A 261 -23.55 5.08 -0.91
C VAL A 261 -22.55 6.23 -1.05
N VAL A 262 -22.41 6.78 -2.27
CA VAL A 262 -21.58 7.97 -2.53
C VAL A 262 -21.97 9.11 -1.60
N ASP A 263 -23.27 9.41 -1.51
CA ASP A 263 -23.81 10.45 -0.62
C ASP A 263 -23.44 10.24 0.84
N ARG A 264 -23.51 9.01 1.33
CA ARG A 264 -23.14 8.68 2.71
C ARG A 264 -21.64 8.83 2.93
N MET A 265 -20.81 8.26 2.05
CA MET A 265 -19.35 8.34 2.19
C MET A 265 -18.82 9.77 2.06
N ALA A 266 -19.37 10.58 1.15
CA ALA A 266 -18.98 11.98 0.97
C ALA A 266 -19.23 12.83 2.22
N ARG A 267 -20.22 12.46 3.06
CA ARG A 267 -20.47 13.11 4.35
C ARG A 267 -19.57 12.61 5.49
N SER A 268 -18.84 11.51 5.29
CA SER A 268 -18.10 10.78 6.33
C SER A 268 -16.58 10.95 6.26
N LYS A 269 -16.05 12.18 6.07
CA LYS A 269 -14.60 12.48 5.96
C LYS A 269 -13.84 11.76 4.82
N ALA A 270 -14.53 11.20 3.82
CA ALA A 270 -13.87 10.69 2.62
C ALA A 270 -13.10 11.79 1.88
N GLN A 271 -12.01 11.43 1.19
CA GLN A 271 -11.34 12.35 0.27
C GLN A 271 -12.14 12.48 -1.04
N LEU A 272 -12.70 13.66 -1.27
CA LEU A 272 -13.57 13.92 -2.42
C LEU A 272 -12.79 14.11 -3.74
N ASN A 273 -11.56 14.63 -3.69
CA ASN A 273 -10.79 14.90 -4.92
C ASN A 273 -10.28 13.63 -5.60
N PRO A 274 -9.72 12.63 -4.89
CA PRO A 274 -9.47 11.31 -5.47
C PRO A 274 -10.74 10.65 -6.01
N ALA A 275 -11.90 10.87 -5.39
CA ALA A 275 -13.19 10.37 -5.87
C ALA A 275 -13.63 11.08 -7.17
N LEU A 276 -13.43 12.40 -7.26
CA LEU A 276 -13.68 13.16 -8.49
C LEU A 276 -12.73 12.71 -9.61
N LEU A 277 -11.45 12.49 -9.29
CA LEU A 277 -10.47 11.96 -10.24
C LEU A 277 -10.85 10.56 -10.73
N ALA A 278 -11.40 9.70 -9.87
CA ALA A 278 -11.89 8.38 -10.28
C ALA A 278 -12.99 8.44 -11.37
N CYS A 279 -13.65 9.58 -11.56
CA CYS A 279 -14.62 9.78 -12.66
C CYS A 279 -13.95 9.89 -14.04
N SER A 280 -12.63 10.09 -14.12
CA SER A 280 -11.89 10.20 -15.39
C SER A 280 -11.65 8.84 -16.06
N VAL A 281 -11.75 7.75 -15.30
CA VAL A 281 -11.48 6.39 -15.75
C VAL A 281 -12.74 5.75 -16.31
N LYS A 282 -12.60 4.96 -17.38
CA LYS A 282 -13.72 4.18 -17.95
C LYS A 282 -13.92 2.87 -17.18
N PRO A 283 -15.16 2.38 -17.03
CA PRO A 283 -16.40 2.94 -17.58
C PRO A 283 -16.89 4.17 -16.79
N TYR A 284 -17.27 5.22 -17.53
CA TYR A 284 -17.66 6.52 -17.00
C TYR A 284 -18.92 6.42 -16.11
N PRO A 285 -18.84 6.80 -14.82
CA PRO A 285 -19.98 6.76 -13.90
C PRO A 285 -21.07 7.82 -14.17
N GLY A 286 -20.87 8.69 -15.16
CA GLY A 286 -21.81 9.76 -15.49
C GLY A 286 -21.42 11.11 -14.91
N ASP A 287 -21.97 12.17 -15.49
CA ASP A 287 -21.76 13.55 -15.08
C ASP A 287 -22.52 13.91 -13.79
N ALA A 288 -23.58 13.16 -13.48
CA ALA A 288 -24.30 13.27 -12.21
C ALA A 288 -23.41 12.95 -10.99
N LEU A 289 -22.52 11.96 -11.10
CA LEU A 289 -21.57 11.65 -10.01
C LEU A 289 -20.60 12.79 -9.78
N ALA A 290 -19.94 13.25 -10.85
CA ALA A 290 -18.97 14.33 -10.76
C ALA A 290 -19.60 15.63 -10.22
N ARG A 291 -20.82 15.97 -10.66
CA ARG A 291 -21.58 17.11 -10.12
C ARG A 291 -21.79 17.00 -8.62
N LYS A 292 -22.25 15.85 -8.15
CA LYS A 292 -22.50 15.62 -6.73
C LYS A 292 -21.23 15.71 -5.88
N LEU A 293 -20.10 15.21 -6.38
CA LEU A 293 -18.82 15.32 -5.68
C LEU A 293 -18.36 16.78 -5.56
N ILE A 294 -18.49 17.56 -6.64
CA ILE A 294 -18.19 19.01 -6.65
C ILE A 294 -19.12 19.76 -5.68
N GLU A 295 -20.42 19.48 -5.73
CA GLU A 295 -21.41 20.05 -4.79
C GLU A 295 -21.12 19.69 -3.33
N ALA A 296 -20.55 18.51 -3.08
CA ALA A 296 -20.11 18.08 -1.75
C ALA A 296 -18.79 18.75 -1.30
N GLY A 297 -18.12 19.52 -2.17
CA GLY A 297 -16.90 20.26 -1.86
C GLY A 297 -15.63 19.73 -2.51
N ALA A 298 -15.72 18.81 -3.49
CA ALA A 298 -14.55 18.43 -4.29
C ALA A 298 -14.02 19.66 -5.05
N SER A 299 -12.74 19.93 -4.90
CA SER A 299 -12.07 21.02 -5.62
C SER A 299 -11.73 20.58 -7.05
N VAL A 300 -12.09 21.40 -8.02
CA VAL A 300 -11.73 21.19 -9.44
C VAL A 300 -10.30 21.63 -9.76
N ASN A 301 -9.64 22.34 -8.83
CA ASN A 301 -8.30 22.92 -9.00
C ASN A 301 -7.25 22.30 -8.07
N ASP A 302 -7.60 21.27 -7.32
CA ASP A 302 -6.62 20.59 -6.50
C ASP A 302 -5.61 19.84 -7.37
N ILE A 303 -4.37 19.88 -6.91
CA ILE A 303 -3.22 19.25 -7.55
C ILE A 303 -3.15 17.81 -7.07
N ALA A 304 -3.14 16.86 -8.01
CA ALA A 304 -2.96 15.44 -7.72
C ALA A 304 -1.48 15.13 -7.38
N ASP A 305 -1.19 13.88 -6.99
CA ASP A 305 0.12 13.42 -6.49
C ASP A 305 1.32 13.60 -7.46
N GLN A 306 1.09 14.07 -8.69
CA GLN A 306 2.09 14.25 -9.75
C GLN A 306 2.22 15.70 -10.29
N ASN A 307 1.82 16.72 -9.51
CA ASN A 307 1.79 18.13 -9.97
C ASN A 307 0.86 18.38 -11.17
N SER A 308 -0.12 17.51 -11.39
CA SER A 308 -1.15 17.63 -12.43
C SER A 308 -2.46 18.11 -11.82
N SER A 309 -3.15 19.02 -12.51
CA SER A 309 -4.49 19.45 -12.12
C SER A 309 -5.53 18.38 -12.48
N MET A 310 -6.69 18.41 -11.83
CA MET A 310 -7.83 17.55 -12.16
C MET A 310 -8.17 17.57 -13.67
N LEU A 311 -8.11 18.76 -14.28
CA LEU A 311 -8.37 18.94 -15.71
C LEU A 311 -7.29 18.30 -16.59
N LEU A 312 -6.02 18.46 -16.24
CA LEU A 312 -4.91 17.82 -16.95
C LEU A 312 -4.99 16.29 -16.90
N GLU A 313 -5.29 15.73 -15.73
CA GLU A 313 -5.48 14.27 -15.58
C GLU A 313 -6.66 13.76 -16.39
N ALA A 314 -7.80 14.46 -16.36
CA ALA A 314 -8.97 14.06 -17.12
C ALA A 314 -8.71 14.10 -18.65
N LEU A 315 -7.97 15.11 -19.13
CA LEU A 315 -7.52 15.19 -20.52
C LEU A 315 -6.54 14.06 -20.86
N ASN A 316 -5.58 13.79 -19.98
CA ASN A 316 -4.58 12.74 -20.21
C ASN A 316 -5.23 11.35 -20.29
N ALA A 317 -6.16 11.06 -19.39
CA ALA A 317 -6.91 9.81 -19.33
C ALA A 317 -7.92 9.63 -20.47
N LYS A 318 -8.06 10.62 -21.38
CA LYS A 318 -9.10 10.64 -22.42
C LYS A 318 -10.50 10.45 -21.83
N ALA A 319 -10.77 11.16 -20.74
CA ALA A 319 -12.05 11.09 -20.03
C ALA A 319 -13.22 11.53 -20.91
N ASP A 320 -14.44 11.17 -20.50
CA ASP A 320 -15.67 11.58 -21.19
C ASP A 320 -15.71 13.11 -21.37
N PRO A 321 -15.94 13.64 -22.59
CA PRO A 321 -16.01 15.07 -22.83
C PRO A 321 -17.00 15.82 -21.94
N ARG A 322 -18.04 15.15 -21.43
CA ARG A 322 -18.99 15.75 -20.46
C ARG A 322 -18.34 16.05 -19.12
N LEU A 323 -17.41 15.22 -18.65
CA LEU A 323 -16.62 15.51 -17.45
C LEU A 323 -15.71 16.72 -17.69
N ILE A 324 -15.01 16.76 -18.82
CA ILE A 324 -14.13 17.88 -19.19
C ILE A 324 -14.92 19.21 -19.18
N LYS A 325 -16.06 19.23 -19.87
CA LYS A 325 -16.96 20.40 -19.92
C LYS A 325 -17.45 20.79 -18.53
N LEU A 326 -17.78 19.82 -17.68
CA LEU A 326 -18.23 20.06 -16.32
C LEU A 326 -17.12 20.69 -15.46
N LEU A 327 -15.89 20.18 -15.52
CA LEU A 327 -14.76 20.73 -14.78
C LEU A 327 -14.50 22.19 -15.17
N ILE A 328 -14.45 22.48 -16.48
CA ILE A 328 -14.27 23.84 -17.00
C ILE A 328 -15.41 24.75 -16.54
N ALA A 329 -16.67 24.30 -16.64
CA ALA A 329 -17.83 25.08 -16.21
C ALA A 329 -17.85 25.37 -14.69
N ASN A 330 -17.13 24.59 -13.89
CA ASN A 330 -16.97 24.80 -12.44
C ASN A 330 -15.66 25.51 -12.08
N GLY A 331 -14.97 26.11 -13.07
CA GLY A 331 -13.80 26.95 -12.83
C GLY A 331 -12.48 26.20 -12.74
N ALA A 332 -12.37 25.03 -13.36
CA ALA A 332 -11.06 24.39 -13.55
C ALA A 332 -10.11 25.32 -14.31
N ASP A 333 -8.89 25.48 -13.80
CA ASP A 333 -7.88 26.35 -14.38
C ASP A 333 -7.40 25.80 -15.72
N VAL A 334 -7.77 26.48 -16.81
CA VAL A 334 -7.44 26.11 -18.18
C VAL A 334 -6.03 26.54 -18.59
N GLU A 335 -5.35 27.36 -17.78
CA GLU A 335 -4.02 27.90 -18.03
C GLU A 335 -2.95 27.24 -17.14
N LEU A 336 -3.35 26.48 -16.12
CA LEU A 336 -2.42 25.82 -15.21
C LEU A 336 -1.58 24.77 -15.95
N GLU A 337 -0.32 25.13 -16.21
CA GLU A 337 0.68 24.19 -16.70
C GLU A 337 0.95 23.11 -15.67
N GLY A 338 1.03 21.87 -16.14
CA GLY A 338 1.44 20.74 -15.31
C GLY A 338 2.13 19.68 -16.15
N GLU A 339 2.47 18.59 -15.47
CA GLU A 339 3.17 17.45 -16.03
C GLU A 339 2.21 16.27 -16.17
N VAL A 340 2.22 15.60 -17.33
CA VAL A 340 1.47 14.37 -17.56
C VAL A 340 2.40 13.30 -18.11
N TRP A 341 2.19 12.05 -17.71
CA TRP A 341 2.94 10.92 -18.27
C TRP A 341 2.37 10.54 -19.65
N GLU A 342 3.23 10.46 -20.65
CA GLU A 342 2.91 9.99 -22.00
C GLU A 342 3.70 8.72 -22.31
N GLY A 343 3.00 7.63 -22.66
CA GLY A 343 3.61 6.35 -23.02
C GLY A 343 3.35 5.25 -21.98
N ASP A 344 3.96 4.09 -22.19
CA ASP A 344 3.92 2.98 -21.24
C ASP A 344 4.88 3.22 -20.05
N MET A 345 4.90 2.30 -19.08
CA MET A 345 5.75 2.46 -17.89
C MET A 345 7.24 2.30 -18.16
N GLU A 346 7.65 1.71 -19.30
CA GLU A 346 9.06 1.46 -19.63
C GLU A 346 9.67 2.55 -20.51
N ASN A 347 8.87 3.15 -21.40
CA ASN A 347 9.34 4.05 -22.46
C ASN A 347 8.61 5.40 -22.46
N GLY A 348 7.80 5.67 -21.42
CA GLY A 348 7.09 6.93 -21.31
C GLY A 348 7.99 8.12 -20.96
N GLU A 349 7.48 9.31 -21.24
CA GLU A 349 8.13 10.57 -20.91
C GLU A 349 7.16 11.52 -20.20
N THR A 350 7.70 12.35 -19.33
CA THR A 350 6.96 13.44 -18.72
C THR A 350 6.80 14.55 -19.74
N VAL A 351 5.55 14.86 -20.09
CA VAL A 351 5.20 15.96 -20.96
C VAL A 351 4.64 17.09 -20.13
N ARG A 352 5.21 18.28 -20.29
CA ARG A 352 4.69 19.50 -19.66
C ARG A 352 3.86 20.30 -20.65
N GLY A 353 2.73 20.84 -20.19
CA GLY A 353 1.90 21.73 -21.00
C GLY A 353 0.66 22.22 -20.28
N THR A 354 -0.02 23.18 -20.90
CA THR A 354 -1.35 23.62 -20.49
C THR A 354 -2.41 22.57 -20.84
N PRO A 355 -3.61 22.65 -20.25
CA PRO A 355 -4.77 21.88 -20.68
C PRO A 355 -4.99 21.90 -22.20
N LEU A 356 -4.84 23.06 -22.85
CA LEU A 356 -4.97 23.17 -24.31
C LEU A 356 -3.89 22.37 -25.06
N ASP A 357 -2.64 22.41 -24.59
CA ASP A 357 -1.52 21.66 -25.20
C ASP A 357 -1.75 20.15 -25.10
N ILE A 358 -2.15 19.67 -23.91
CA ILE A 358 -2.45 18.26 -23.66
C ILE A 358 -3.66 17.82 -24.50
N ALA A 359 -4.71 18.64 -24.59
CA ALA A 359 -5.90 18.32 -25.37
C ALA A 359 -5.59 18.16 -26.87
N LYS A 360 -4.77 19.05 -27.44
CA LYS A 360 -4.30 18.94 -28.84
C LYS A 360 -3.51 17.66 -29.06
N ARG A 361 -2.56 17.36 -28.18
CA ARG A 361 -1.72 16.15 -28.24
C ARG A 361 -2.55 14.86 -28.14
N ARG A 362 -3.59 14.85 -27.31
CA ARG A 362 -4.49 13.70 -27.11
C ARG A 362 -5.55 13.56 -28.22
N GLY A 363 -5.64 14.54 -29.13
CA GLY A 363 -6.52 14.51 -30.29
C GLY A 363 -7.99 14.82 -29.98
N TYR A 364 -8.24 15.71 -29.01
CA TYR A 364 -9.60 16.15 -28.70
C TYR A 364 -10.24 16.95 -29.85
N GLY A 365 -11.56 16.88 -29.95
CA GLY A 365 -12.34 17.61 -30.94
C GLY A 365 -12.36 19.11 -30.69
N GLN A 366 -12.71 19.89 -31.72
CA GLN A 366 -12.73 21.35 -31.64
C GLN A 366 -13.65 21.89 -30.54
N ASP A 367 -14.71 21.16 -30.19
CA ASP A 367 -15.61 21.54 -29.10
C ASP A 367 -14.91 21.64 -27.74
N ILE A 368 -13.90 20.81 -27.48
CA ILE A 368 -13.08 20.89 -26.27
C ILE A 368 -11.92 21.88 -26.46
N LEU A 369 -11.30 21.92 -27.65
CA LEU A 369 -10.21 22.85 -27.91
C LEU A 369 -10.65 24.31 -27.81
N ASP A 370 -11.84 24.66 -28.32
CA ASP A 370 -12.41 26.00 -28.24
C ASP A 370 -12.70 26.41 -26.79
N LEU A 371 -13.22 25.48 -25.98
CA LEU A 371 -13.46 25.73 -24.54
C LEU A 371 -12.17 26.01 -23.78
N LEU A 372 -11.08 25.35 -24.14
CA LEU A 372 -9.76 25.56 -23.52
C LEU A 372 -9.03 26.78 -24.08
N ALA A 373 -9.44 27.30 -25.23
CA ALA A 373 -8.87 28.50 -25.85
C ALA A 373 -9.60 29.79 -25.45
N HIS A 374 -10.82 29.69 -24.93
CA HIS A 374 -11.63 30.83 -24.52
C HIS A 374 -11.28 31.29 -23.10
N ARG A 375 -11.00 32.59 -22.99
CA ARG A 375 -10.67 33.33 -21.77
C ARG A 375 -11.90 33.89 -21.08
#